data_AF-A0A7Y9KFE5-F1
#
_entry.id   AF-A0A7Y9KFE5-F1
#
_cell.length_a   1.000
_cell.length_b   1.000
_cell.length_c   1.000
_cell.angle_alpha   90.00
_cell.angle_beta   90.00
_cell.angle_gamma   90.00
#
_symmetry.space_group_name_H-M   'P 1'
#
loop_
_entity.id
_entity.type
_entity.pdbx_description
1 polymer ?
#
loop_
_entity_poly.entity_id
_entity_poly.type
_entity_poly.pdbx_seq_one_letter_code
_entity_poly.pdbx_strand_id
1 'polypeptide(L)'
;MTELVKVGEVDPPAEIAELFGLAGDEKVLIRRRHMFANDVLIPIAVSYIPMRYAGSVDLAMPDTGPSGICDSPTAVTARFASTRTSRFRSPTVEEQKLLSYGWAAGPVNGGRDPGRPDP
;
A
#
# COMPACT_ATOMS: atom_id res chain seq x y z
N MET A 1 2.68 6.95 -9.28
CA MET A 1 1.85 5.88 -9.89
C MET A 1 1.58 4.81 -8.85
N THR A 2 0.46 4.10 -8.90
CA THR A 2 0.17 2.97 -8.02
C THR A 2 -0.11 1.71 -8.83
N GLU A 3 0.27 0.56 -8.29
CA GLU A 3 0.03 -0.75 -8.87
C GLU A 3 -0.58 -1.66 -7.79
N LEU A 4 -1.71 -2.29 -8.10
CA LEU A 4 -2.35 -3.27 -7.23
C LEU A 4 -1.76 -4.66 -7.51
N VAL A 5 -0.93 -5.16 -6.59
CA VAL A 5 -0.16 -6.41 -6.76
C VAL A 5 -0.78 -7.62 -6.08
N LYS A 6 -1.72 -7.41 -5.13
CA LYS A 6 -2.52 -8.50 -4.57
C LYS A 6 -3.87 -7.99 -4.11
N VAL A 7 -4.92 -8.69 -4.51
CA VAL A 7 -6.29 -8.48 -4.04
C VAL A 7 -6.98 -9.83 -3.85
N GLY A 8 -7.81 -9.93 -2.83
CA GLY A 8 -8.66 -11.11 -2.63
C GLY A 8 -9.06 -11.31 -1.18
N GLU A 9 -9.87 -12.33 -0.97
CA GLU A 9 -10.24 -12.82 0.35
C GLU A 9 -9.17 -13.81 0.84
N VAL A 10 -8.71 -13.62 2.08
CA VAL A 10 -7.67 -14.45 2.70
C VAL A 10 -7.97 -14.71 4.16
N ASP A 11 -7.39 -15.78 4.70
CA ASP A 11 -7.21 -15.92 6.13
C ASP A 11 -6.31 -14.80 6.66
N PRO A 12 -6.74 -14.08 7.72
CA PRO A 12 -5.93 -13.01 8.30
C PRO A 12 -4.63 -13.57 8.91
N PRO A 13 -3.50 -12.89 8.76
CA PRO A 13 -2.32 -13.18 9.58
C PRO A 13 -2.67 -13.08 11.07
N ALA A 14 -2.05 -13.90 11.93
CA ALA A 14 -2.39 -13.99 13.35
C ALA A 14 -2.38 -12.61 14.06
N GLU A 15 -1.39 -11.76 13.79
CA GLU A 15 -1.32 -10.41 14.37
C GLU A 15 -2.50 -9.51 13.95
N ILE A 16 -3.01 -9.69 12.74
CA ILE A 16 -4.14 -8.92 12.18
C ILE A 16 -5.45 -9.43 12.77
N ALA A 17 -5.58 -10.75 12.90
CA ALA A 17 -6.72 -11.38 13.55
C ALA A 17 -6.87 -10.92 15.01
N GLU A 18 -5.75 -10.88 15.75
CA GLU A 18 -5.69 -10.38 17.12
C GLU A 18 -6.04 -8.88 17.18
N LEU A 19 -5.43 -8.05 16.32
CA LEU A 19 -5.67 -6.61 16.28
C LEU A 19 -7.15 -6.26 16.00
N PHE A 20 -7.81 -7.03 15.14
CA PHE A 20 -9.21 -6.83 14.77
C PHE A 20 -10.21 -7.59 15.65
N GLY A 21 -9.74 -8.45 16.57
CA GLY A 21 -10.60 -9.29 17.40
C GLY A 21 -11.49 -10.22 16.58
N LEU A 22 -10.93 -10.83 15.53
CA LEU A 22 -11.67 -11.69 14.61
C LEU A 22 -11.97 -13.05 15.24
N ALA A 23 -13.15 -13.60 14.94
CA ALA A 23 -13.44 -15.00 15.23
C ALA A 23 -12.61 -15.93 14.33
N GLY A 24 -12.38 -17.18 14.76
CA GLY A 24 -11.35 -18.05 14.17
C GLY A 24 -11.47 -18.34 12.67
N ASP A 25 -12.67 -18.23 12.10
CA ASP A 25 -12.95 -18.47 10.68
C ASP A 25 -13.25 -17.17 9.88
N GLU A 26 -13.17 -16.00 10.53
CA GLU A 26 -13.50 -14.73 9.90
C GLU A 26 -12.39 -14.27 8.93
N LYS A 27 -12.77 -14.07 7.66
CA LYS A 27 -11.85 -13.70 6.58
C LYS A 27 -11.64 -12.19 6.47
N VAL A 28 -10.56 -11.81 5.82
CA VAL A 28 -10.25 -10.41 5.48
C VAL A 28 -10.03 -10.24 3.98
N LEU A 29 -10.47 -9.10 3.46
CA LEU A 29 -10.02 -8.57 2.18
C LEU A 29 -8.59 -8.07 2.35
N ILE A 30 -7.65 -8.64 1.61
CA ILE A 30 -6.30 -8.10 1.47
C ILE A 30 -6.23 -7.22 0.23
N ARG A 31 -5.59 -6.05 0.38
CA ARG A 31 -5.24 -5.16 -0.72
C ARG A 31 -3.78 -4.73 -0.58
N ARG A 32 -2.89 -5.22 -1.44
CA ARG A 32 -1.47 -4.87 -1.46
C ARG A 32 -1.16 -4.02 -2.68
N ARG A 33 -0.54 -2.86 -2.44
CA ARG A 33 -0.16 -1.90 -3.47
C ARG A 33 1.32 -1.57 -3.42
N HIS A 34 1.89 -1.39 -4.60
CA HIS A 34 3.15 -0.72 -4.81
C HIS A 34 2.88 0.72 -5.21
N MET A 35 3.59 1.65 -4.57
CA MET A 35 3.45 3.07 -4.83
C MET A 35 4.79 3.62 -5.31
N PHE A 36 4.76 4.31 -6.44
CA PHE A 36 5.94 4.82 -7.13
C PHE A 36 5.93 6.35 -7.16
N ALA A 37 7.09 6.96 -6.88
CA ALA A 37 7.37 8.36 -7.12
C ALA A 37 8.62 8.45 -8.02
N ASN A 38 8.51 9.11 -9.18
CA ASN A 38 9.58 9.19 -10.19
C ASN A 38 10.18 7.81 -10.54
N ASP A 39 9.31 6.81 -10.78
CA ASP A 39 9.67 5.40 -11.05
C ASP A 39 10.43 4.66 -9.93
N VAL A 40 10.61 5.32 -8.78
CA VAL A 40 11.16 4.71 -7.57
C VAL A 40 10.01 4.16 -6.72
N LEU A 41 10.05 2.88 -6.36
CA LEU A 41 9.14 2.29 -5.39
C LEU A 41 9.39 2.89 -4.00
N ILE A 42 8.37 3.54 -3.40
CA ILE A 42 8.53 4.23 -2.11
C ILE A 42 7.75 3.50 -0.98
N PRO A 43 6.41 3.37 -1.03
CA PRO A 43 5.71 2.49 -0.09
C PRO A 43 5.17 1.19 -0.70
N ILE A 44 5.38 0.09 0.04
CA ILE A 44 4.58 -1.14 -0.05
C ILE A 44 3.45 -0.99 0.97
N ALA A 45 2.22 -0.81 0.51
CA ALA A 45 1.06 -0.68 1.39
C ALA A 45 0.22 -1.95 1.34
N VAL A 46 0.07 -2.62 2.49
CA VAL A 46 -0.87 -3.72 2.69
C VAL A 46 -2.00 -3.23 3.57
N SER A 47 -3.23 -3.39 3.11
CA SER A 47 -4.44 -3.13 3.88
C SER A 47 -5.20 -4.44 4.07
N TYR A 48 -5.69 -4.66 5.29
CA TYR A 48 -6.59 -5.75 5.64
C TYR A 48 -7.92 -5.14 6.09
N ILE A 49 -9.03 -5.66 5.58
CA ILE A 49 -10.37 -5.20 5.92
C ILE A 49 -11.22 -6.43 6.23
N PRO A 50 -11.81 -6.56 7.43
CA PRO A 50 -12.70 -7.68 7.74
C PRO A 50 -13.84 -7.80 6.72
N MET A 51 -14.12 -9.02 6.25
CA MET A 51 -15.12 -9.24 5.19
C MET A 51 -16.51 -8.77 5.60
N ARG A 52 -16.85 -8.82 6.90
CA ARG A 52 -18.10 -8.25 7.44
C ARG A 52 -18.27 -6.75 7.17
N TYR A 53 -17.17 -6.00 7.01
CA TYR A 53 -17.19 -4.58 6.64
C TYR A 53 -16.94 -4.36 5.16
N ALA A 54 -16.14 -5.22 4.52
CA ALA A 54 -15.86 -5.11 3.09
C ALA A 54 -17.10 -5.42 2.23
N GLY A 55 -17.92 -6.38 2.64
CA GLY A 55 -19.10 -6.86 1.93
C GLY A 55 -18.76 -7.70 0.68
N SER A 56 -17.78 -7.28 -0.10
CA SER A 56 -17.23 -7.99 -1.27
C SER A 56 -15.76 -7.63 -1.47
N VAL A 57 -15.02 -8.49 -2.18
CA VAL A 57 -13.68 -8.18 -2.70
C VAL A 57 -13.70 -7.02 -3.70
N ASP A 58 -14.86 -6.74 -4.32
CA ASP A 58 -15.04 -5.64 -5.27
C ASP A 58 -14.79 -4.27 -4.63
N LEU A 59 -14.84 -4.15 -3.30
CA LEU A 59 -14.48 -2.92 -2.59
C LEU A 59 -13.05 -2.47 -2.91
N ALA A 60 -12.15 -3.41 -3.23
CA ALA A 60 -10.77 -3.11 -3.59
C ALA A 60 -10.59 -2.66 -5.06
N MET A 61 -11.68 -2.64 -5.84
CA MET A 61 -11.68 -2.36 -7.28
C MET A 61 -12.65 -1.20 -7.62
N PRO A 62 -12.30 -0.32 -8.58
CA PRO A 62 -10.99 -0.19 -9.22
C PRO A 62 -9.91 0.29 -8.23
N ASP A 63 -8.63 0.18 -8.58
CA ASP A 63 -7.58 0.79 -7.75
C ASP A 63 -7.78 2.30 -7.70
N THR A 64 -8.23 2.82 -6.55
CA THR A 64 -8.55 4.23 -6.32
C THR A 64 -7.31 5.15 -6.25
N GLY A 65 -6.13 4.63 -6.60
CA GLY A 65 -4.90 5.41 -6.59
C GLY A 65 -4.49 5.86 -5.18
N PRO A 66 -3.75 6.98 -5.04
CA PRO A 66 -3.21 7.46 -3.77
C PRO A 66 -4.28 7.75 -2.71
N SER A 67 -5.48 8.13 -3.14
CA SER A 67 -6.63 8.53 -2.31
C SER A 67 -7.14 7.40 -1.41
N GLY A 68 -6.88 6.14 -1.79
CA GLY A 68 -7.13 4.98 -0.93
C GLY A 68 -8.58 4.49 -0.96
N ILE A 69 -8.87 3.44 -0.18
CA ILE A 69 -10.13 2.70 -0.30
C ILE A 69 -11.35 3.47 0.24
N CYS A 70 -11.12 4.50 1.07
CA CYS A 70 -12.18 5.33 1.64
C CYS A 70 -12.85 6.24 0.59
N ASP A 71 -12.13 6.56 -0.49
CA ASP A 71 -12.65 7.40 -1.58
C ASP A 71 -13.32 6.55 -2.68
N SER A 72 -13.46 5.24 -2.46
CA SER A 72 -14.22 4.38 -3.36
C SER A 72 -15.71 4.77 -3.32
N PRO A 73 -16.40 4.86 -4.47
CA PRO A 73 -17.86 5.11 -4.48
C PRO A 73 -18.66 3.98 -3.83
N THR A 74 -18.06 2.81 -3.62
CA THR A 74 -18.67 1.66 -2.94
C THR A 74 -18.32 1.60 -1.45
N ALA A 75 -17.46 2.50 -0.95
CA ALA A 75 -17.11 2.53 0.45
C ALA A 75 -18.28 3.01 1.30
N VAL A 76 -18.63 2.23 2.32
CA VAL A 76 -19.53 2.69 3.37
C VAL A 76 -18.81 3.78 4.15
N THR A 77 -19.30 5.02 4.08
CA THR A 77 -18.79 6.15 4.85
C THR A 77 -19.18 6.00 6.32
N ALA A 78 -18.48 5.14 7.04
CA ALA A 78 -18.51 5.10 8.50
C ALA A 78 -17.55 6.17 9.03
N ARG A 79 -17.95 6.90 10.08
CA ARG A 79 -16.99 7.67 10.88
C ARG A 79 -15.99 6.67 11.48
N PHE A 80 -14.74 6.72 11.03
CA PHE A 80 -13.69 5.89 11.59
C PHE A 80 -12.79 6.72 12.50
N ALA A 81 -12.45 6.16 13.66
CA ALA A 81 -11.32 6.62 14.45
C ALA A 81 -10.10 5.81 14.00
N SER A 82 -9.01 6.49 13.62
CA SER A 82 -7.77 5.81 13.19
C SER A 82 -6.73 5.86 14.29
N THR A 83 -6.26 4.68 14.72
CA THR A 83 -5.05 4.57 15.54
C THR A 83 -3.88 4.20 14.63
N ARG A 84 -2.79 4.96 14.69
CA ARG A 84 -1.56 4.67 13.92
C ARG A 84 -0.48 4.19 14.87
N THR A 85 0.03 2.99 14.62
CA THR A 85 1.21 2.46 15.29
C THR A 85 2.34 2.32 14.28
N SER A 86 3.52 2.83 14.63
CA SER A 86 4.72 2.72 13.79
C SER A 86 5.74 1.83 14.51
N ARG A 87 6.30 0.85 13.78
CA ARG A 87 7.44 0.07 14.24
C ARG A 87 8.56 0.18 13.21
N PHE A 88 9.79 0.28 13.69
CA PHE A 88 10.97 0.24 12.84
C PHE A 88 11.56 -1.16 12.90
N ARG A 89 11.84 -1.73 11.72
CA ARG A 89 12.57 -2.99 11.57
C ARG A 89 13.42 -2.93 10.32
N SER A 90 14.41 -3.82 10.22
CA SER A 90 15.12 -4.03 8.96
C SER A 90 14.16 -4.60 7.90
N PRO A 91 14.24 -4.13 6.64
CA PRO A 91 13.47 -4.71 5.54
C PRO A 91 13.87 -6.17 5.31
N THR A 92 12.90 -7.01 4.95
CA THR A 92 13.13 -8.41 4.55
C THR A 92 13.90 -8.48 3.23
N VAL A 93 14.45 -9.65 2.88
CA VAL A 93 15.18 -9.82 1.60
C VAL A 93 14.31 -9.45 0.39
N GLU A 94 13.02 -9.82 0.41
CA GLU A 94 12.09 -9.50 -0.67
C GLU A 94 11.77 -8.00 -0.73
N GLU A 95 11.58 -7.35 0.41
CA GLU A 95 11.41 -5.88 0.47
C GLU A 95 12.68 -5.15 0.05
N GLN A 96 13.86 -5.65 0.44
CA GLN A 96 15.14 -5.10 0.02
C GLN A 96 15.32 -5.20 -1.48
N LYS A 97 15.00 -6.34 -2.11
CA LYS A 97 15.05 -6.48 -3.58
C LYS A 97 14.14 -5.44 -4.23
N LEU A 98 12.88 -5.36 -3.79
CA LEU A 98 11.90 -4.43 -4.34
C LEU A 98 12.33 -2.96 -4.20
N LEU A 99 12.86 -2.58 -3.05
CA LEU A 99 13.31 -1.21 -2.76
C LEU A 99 14.65 -0.88 -3.44
N SER A 100 15.56 -1.85 -3.54
CA SER A 100 16.87 -1.67 -4.18
C SER A 100 16.73 -1.47 -5.69
N TYR A 101 15.75 -2.11 -6.33
CA TYR A 101 15.44 -1.83 -7.75
C TYR A 101 14.98 -0.39 -7.97
N GLY A 102 14.21 0.18 -7.03
CA GLY A 102 13.82 1.58 -7.07
C GLY A 102 14.99 2.54 -6.86
N TRP A 103 15.94 2.21 -5.98
CA TRP A 103 17.12 3.05 -5.70
C TRP A 103 18.25 2.90 -6.74
N ALA A 104 18.39 1.73 -7.37
CA ALA A 104 19.39 1.44 -8.39
C ALA A 104 19.02 2.00 -9.77
N ALA A 105 17.74 2.31 -10.01
CA ALA A 105 17.34 3.26 -11.05
C ALA A 105 17.82 4.65 -10.59
N GLY A 106 19.07 4.99 -10.93
CA GLY A 106 19.73 6.22 -10.49
C GLY A 106 18.91 7.48 -10.77
N PRO A 107 19.28 8.63 -10.19
CA PRO A 107 18.58 9.89 -10.44
C PRO A 107 18.46 10.09 -11.95
N VAL A 108 17.23 10.20 -12.44
CA VAL A 108 16.95 10.70 -13.79
C VAL A 108 17.78 11.96 -13.97
N ASN A 109 18.73 11.91 -14.89
CA ASN A 109 19.65 13.00 -15.20
C ASN A 109 18.85 14.26 -15.55
N GLY A 110 18.60 15.10 -14.54
CA GLY A 110 18.38 16.53 -14.75
C GLY A 110 19.71 17.09 -15.22
N GLY A 111 19.86 17.19 -16.54
CA GLY A 111 21.08 17.67 -17.20
C GLY A 111 21.59 18.94 -16.54
N ARG A 112 22.78 18.86 -15.94
CA ARG A 112 23.57 20.04 -15.66
C ARG A 112 24.30 20.37 -16.96
N ASP A 113 23.75 21.30 -17.72
CA ASP A 113 24.40 21.91 -18.88
C ASP A 113 25.65 22.68 -18.39
N PRO A 114 26.89 22.26 -18.74
CA PRO A 114 28.10 22.96 -18.35
C PRO A 114 28.35 24.11 -19.33
N GLY A 115 27.49 25.14 -19.33
CA GLY A 115 27.57 26.16 -20.38
C GLY A 115 26.94 27.52 -20.10
N ARG A 116 26.35 27.78 -18.92
CA ARG A 116 25.70 29.07 -18.66
C ARG A 116 26.52 29.92 -17.69
N PRO A 117 27.03 31.11 -18.09
CA PRO A 117 27.62 32.05 -17.15
C PRO A 117 26.51 32.74 -16.35
N ASP A 118 26.75 32.93 -15.06
CA ASP A 118 25.84 33.60 -14.12
C ASP A 118 25.70 35.09 -14.44
N PRO A 119 24.50 35.69 -14.30
CA PRO A 119 24.27 37.13 -14.37
C PRO A 119 24.72 37.89 -13.11
#